data_AF-A0A7X7Z8E4-F1
#
_entry.id   AF-A0A7X7Z8E4-F1
#
_cell.length_a   1.000
_cell.length_b   1.000
_cell.length_c   1.000
_cell.angle_alpha   90.00
_cell.angle_beta   90.00
_cell.angle_gamma   90.00
#
_symmetry.space_group_name_H-M   'P 1'
#
loop_
_entity.id
_entity.type
_entity.pdbx_description
1 polymer ?
#
loop_
_entity_poly.entity_id
_entity_poly.type
_entity_poly.pdbx_seq_one_letter_code
_entity_poly.pdbx_strand_id
1 'polypeptide(L)'
;MISKPLFKQSLKANGYAWLLVTLLTAFMLGTIVMVLGNLQANEIRDSLKETFIESELESNFKSGAIDGYLETLGTVEEVYPQAKQVYNLTTGSIKAYDLLKMNPYFPDAKAAAIQAIYNEAPEGQKEQAAAIADHVLTAYESQTVEEGQMHEFKCELVIDIILSNIEEESNIEEESNIEEEMNEEVRAAIVSISKSILDLYEEKDDLGKEDLQTIARLFIESVFYQNLLNEESEEQKEMLAELGFETMEEMLDNYGFTELKVNTVIQSGLLQYISYVNNDMTHEEAKAEVTDSLLSSMPEKVGESLQELGELNINHLVIGSIFYKIAGLLLPIVYTIMTANNLIAGQVDSGSMAYVLSTPTKRRKVVLTQMVFLISSLILMFVIIGGVGMLATFLVEGDLSISFGGFLKLTFGALAAMIAIGGICFLASAWFNRSKHAMGVGGGLSMFFLVSTILGLFGSDSIPEALRIDAMNFFNYTSIISFFDVNAILEGGSFLGGLLILLLIGAVTYALGILIFDKKDLPL
;
A
#
# COMPACT_ATOMS: atom_id res chain seq x y z
N MET A 1 13.45 31.16 -46.17
CA MET A 1 13.40 32.53 -45.57
C MET A 1 14.45 32.78 -44.49
N ILE A 2 15.38 31.86 -44.18
CA ILE A 2 16.36 32.04 -43.08
C ILE A 2 17.67 32.65 -43.61
N SER A 3 18.29 33.55 -42.84
CA SER A 3 19.59 34.14 -43.16
C SER A 3 20.74 33.36 -42.51
N LYS A 4 21.51 32.58 -43.29
CA LYS A 4 22.66 31.82 -42.78
C LYS A 4 23.70 32.68 -42.04
N PRO A 5 24.09 33.88 -42.54
CA PRO A 5 25.05 34.73 -41.83
C PRO A 5 24.56 35.19 -40.46
N LEU A 6 23.29 35.60 -40.35
CA LEU A 6 22.70 36.04 -39.09
C LEU A 6 22.59 34.89 -38.08
N PHE A 7 22.22 33.70 -38.53
CA PHE A 7 22.19 32.52 -37.67
C PHE A 7 23.58 32.21 -37.10
N LYS A 8 24.62 32.24 -37.95
CA LYS A 8 26.01 32.02 -37.51
C LYS A 8 26.49 33.10 -36.54
N GLN A 9 26.05 34.35 -36.73
CA GLN A 9 26.34 35.45 -35.80
C GLN A 9 25.68 35.20 -34.43
N SER A 10 24.39 34.82 -34.40
CA SER A 10 23.68 34.49 -33.17
C SER A 10 24.34 33.33 -32.42
N LEU A 11 24.79 32.31 -33.15
CA LEU A 11 25.53 31.19 -32.59
C LEU A 11 26.86 31.63 -31.98
N LYS A 12 27.63 32.46 -32.68
CA LYS A 12 28.91 32.97 -32.16
C LYS A 12 28.72 33.87 -30.92
N ALA A 13 27.65 34.65 -30.89
CA ALA A 13 27.37 35.58 -29.78
C ALA A 13 26.87 34.87 -28.51
N ASN A 14 26.05 33.83 -28.65
CA ASN A 14 25.39 33.17 -27.51
C ASN A 14 25.90 31.75 -27.23
N GLY A 15 26.79 31.20 -28.06
CA GLY A 15 27.21 29.81 -28.01
C GLY A 15 27.94 29.42 -26.72
N TYR A 16 28.77 30.32 -26.17
CA TYR A 16 29.47 30.05 -24.91
C TYR A 16 28.49 29.96 -23.72
N ALA A 17 27.57 30.93 -23.61
CA ALA A 17 26.55 30.93 -22.57
C ALA A 17 25.62 29.71 -22.70
N TRP A 18 25.24 29.37 -23.93
CA TRP A 18 24.45 28.17 -24.22
C TRP A 18 25.16 26.89 -23.76
N LEU A 19 26.43 26.72 -24.12
CA LEU A 19 27.21 25.53 -23.75
C LEU A 19 27.38 25.43 -22.24
N LEU A 20 27.73 26.52 -21.57
CA LEU A 20 27.89 26.56 -20.12
C LEU A 20 26.58 26.17 -19.40
N VAL A 21 25.45 26.78 -19.78
CA VAL A 21 24.16 26.49 -19.16
C VAL A 21 23.71 25.06 -19.43
N THR A 22 23.89 24.58 -20.66
CA THR A 22 23.55 23.19 -21.02
C THR A 22 24.37 22.20 -20.19
N LEU A 23 25.69 22.38 -20.10
CA LEU A 23 26.56 21.48 -19.35
C LEU A 23 26.27 21.51 -17.86
N LEU A 24 26.07 22.70 -17.26
CA LEU A 24 25.75 22.79 -15.82
C LEU A 24 24.40 22.14 -15.50
N THR A 25 23.39 22.39 -16.32
CA THR A 25 22.04 21.83 -16.07
C THR A 25 22.02 20.32 -16.30
N ALA A 26 22.69 19.84 -17.34
CA ALA A 26 22.82 18.41 -17.61
C ALA A 26 23.68 17.70 -16.55
N PHE A 27 24.77 18.31 -16.11
CA PHE A 27 25.59 17.80 -15.01
C PHE A 27 24.77 17.69 -13.72
N MET A 28 24.01 18.75 -13.39
CA MET A 28 23.12 18.73 -12.23
C MET A 28 22.10 17.58 -12.29
N LEU A 29 21.45 17.36 -13.44
CA LEU A 29 20.55 16.21 -13.62
C LEU A 29 21.28 14.89 -13.42
N GLY A 30 22.42 14.72 -14.08
CA GLY A 30 23.22 13.50 -14.00
C GLY A 30 23.65 13.19 -12.57
N THR A 31 24.10 14.21 -11.83
CA THR A 31 24.45 14.06 -10.41
C THR A 31 23.26 13.72 -9.53
N ILE A 32 22.09 14.34 -9.75
CA ILE A 32 20.88 14.05 -8.97
C ILE A 32 20.43 12.61 -9.22
N VAL A 33 20.37 12.17 -10.48
CA VAL A 33 19.99 10.80 -10.85
C VAL A 33 20.98 9.80 -10.27
N MET A 34 22.29 10.06 -10.38
CA MET A 34 23.30 9.16 -9.85
C MET A 34 23.30 9.11 -8.32
N VAL A 35 23.04 10.22 -7.64
CA VAL A 35 22.95 10.25 -6.18
C VAL A 35 21.69 9.53 -5.72
N LEU A 36 20.51 9.88 -6.23
CA LEU A 36 19.25 9.24 -5.85
C LEU A 36 19.21 7.76 -6.20
N GLY A 37 19.76 7.39 -7.35
CA GLY A 37 19.87 6.00 -7.77
C GLY A 37 20.78 5.15 -6.89
N ASN A 38 21.71 5.76 -6.17
CA ASN A 38 22.61 5.09 -5.22
C ASN A 38 22.22 5.33 -3.76
N LEU A 39 21.24 6.19 -3.48
CA LEU A 39 20.83 6.50 -2.12
C LEU A 39 19.89 5.41 -1.60
N GLN A 40 20.22 4.89 -0.43
CA GLN A 40 19.35 4.06 0.42
C GLN A 40 18.12 4.81 0.95
N ALA A 41 17.74 5.94 0.35
CA ALA A 41 16.56 6.70 0.75
C ALA A 41 15.27 5.89 0.53
N ASN A 42 15.28 4.99 -0.46
CA ASN A 42 14.25 3.96 -0.60
C ASN A 42 14.26 3.01 0.60
N GLU A 43 15.42 2.55 1.09
CA GLU A 43 15.48 1.60 2.23
C GLU A 43 14.84 2.15 3.52
N ILE A 44 15.01 3.44 3.83
CA ILE A 44 14.38 4.05 5.03
C ILE A 44 12.86 4.11 4.85
N ARG A 45 12.38 4.53 3.67
CA ARG A 45 10.96 4.57 3.34
C ARG A 45 10.36 3.16 3.37
N ASP A 46 11.05 2.21 2.74
CA ASP A 46 10.62 0.83 2.58
C ASP A 46 10.60 0.13 3.94
N SER A 47 11.61 0.37 4.80
CA SER A 47 11.63 -0.11 6.19
C SER A 47 10.52 0.50 7.05
N LEU A 48 10.21 1.80 6.88
CA LEU A 48 9.07 2.44 7.56
C LEU A 48 7.75 1.81 7.11
N LYS A 49 7.57 1.63 5.79
CA LYS A 49 6.38 0.98 5.21
C LYS A 49 6.24 -0.45 5.71
N GLU A 50 7.33 -1.22 5.69
CA GLU A 50 7.39 -2.59 6.21
C GLU A 50 7.00 -2.65 7.68
N THR A 51 7.50 -1.74 8.52
CA THR A 51 7.16 -1.68 9.96
C THR A 51 5.66 -1.42 10.18
N PHE A 52 5.04 -0.52 9.40
CA PHE A 52 3.61 -0.25 9.52
C PHE A 52 2.77 -1.45 9.07
N ILE A 53 3.13 -2.07 7.95
CA ILE A 53 2.42 -3.25 7.44
C ILE A 53 2.58 -4.43 8.40
N GLU A 54 3.78 -4.66 8.92
CA GLU A 54 4.05 -5.70 9.91
C GLU A 54 3.17 -5.51 11.15
N SER A 55 3.08 -4.29 11.67
CA SER A 55 2.21 -4.00 12.82
C SER A 55 0.73 -4.20 12.52
N GLU A 56 0.28 -3.88 11.32
CA GLU A 56 -1.13 -4.04 10.92
C GLU A 56 -1.46 -5.53 10.74
N LEU A 57 -0.56 -6.31 10.15
CA LEU A 57 -0.69 -7.77 10.05
C LEU A 57 -0.72 -8.41 11.44
N GLU A 58 0.17 -8.01 12.36
CA GLU A 58 0.15 -8.51 13.74
C GLU A 58 -1.17 -8.18 14.45
N SER A 59 -1.69 -6.96 14.28
CA SER A 59 -3.00 -6.56 14.80
C SER A 59 -4.12 -7.45 14.26
N ASN A 60 -4.15 -7.65 12.94
CA ASN A 60 -5.16 -8.48 12.28
C ASN A 60 -5.09 -9.95 12.72
N PHE A 61 -3.89 -10.53 12.86
CA PHE A 61 -3.74 -11.90 13.36
C PHE A 61 -4.25 -12.04 14.79
N LYS A 62 -3.92 -11.09 15.67
CA LYS A 62 -4.45 -11.08 17.04
C LYS A 62 -5.98 -10.95 17.04
N SER A 63 -6.53 -10.07 16.21
CA SER A 63 -7.98 -9.86 16.10
C SER A 63 -8.71 -11.13 15.65
N GLY A 64 -8.28 -11.73 14.54
CA GLY A 64 -8.86 -12.96 14.03
C GLY A 64 -8.70 -14.13 15.00
N ALA A 65 -7.56 -14.24 15.68
CA ALA A 65 -7.35 -15.27 16.70
C ALA A 65 -8.29 -15.09 17.90
N ILE A 66 -8.51 -13.86 18.36
CA ILE A 66 -9.47 -13.55 19.45
C ILE A 66 -10.89 -13.91 19.03
N ASP A 67 -11.29 -13.60 17.79
CA ASP A 67 -12.63 -13.93 17.30
C ASP A 67 -12.84 -15.45 17.23
N GLY A 68 -11.91 -16.18 16.62
CA GLY A 68 -11.95 -17.65 16.60
C GLY A 68 -11.90 -18.25 18.00
N TYR A 69 -11.16 -17.64 18.92
CA TYR A 69 -11.10 -18.06 20.32
C TYR A 69 -12.44 -17.89 21.04
N LEU A 70 -13.15 -16.78 20.81
CA LEU A 70 -14.45 -16.54 21.41
C LEU A 70 -15.50 -17.54 20.93
N GLU A 71 -15.52 -17.81 19.62
CA GLU A 71 -16.41 -18.80 19.02
C GLU A 71 -16.10 -20.22 19.54
N THR A 72 -14.81 -20.58 19.57
CA THR A 72 -14.37 -21.87 20.10
C THR A 72 -14.70 -21.99 21.59
N LEU A 73 -14.52 -20.93 22.38
CA LEU A 73 -14.85 -20.93 23.80
C LEU A 73 -16.34 -21.16 24.02
N GLY A 74 -17.22 -20.53 23.24
CA GLY A 74 -18.65 -20.81 23.27
C GLY A 74 -18.96 -22.29 23.02
N THR A 75 -18.33 -22.86 22.00
CA THR A 75 -18.46 -24.30 21.68
C THR A 75 -17.96 -25.19 22.81
N VAL A 76 -16.81 -24.88 23.41
CA VAL A 76 -16.25 -25.62 24.55
C VAL A 76 -17.18 -25.56 25.76
N GLU A 77 -17.76 -24.40 26.06
CA GLU A 77 -18.70 -24.20 27.16
C GLU A 77 -20.02 -24.96 26.97
N GLU A 78 -20.46 -25.13 25.71
CA GLU A 78 -21.65 -25.90 25.34
C GLU A 78 -21.42 -27.41 25.38
N VAL A 79 -20.29 -27.87 24.82
CA VAL A 79 -19.97 -29.31 24.71
C VAL A 79 -19.55 -29.90 26.06
N TYR A 80 -18.86 -29.14 26.91
CA TYR A 80 -18.28 -29.67 28.16
C TYR A 80 -19.29 -30.37 29.10
N PRO A 81 -20.46 -29.78 29.45
CA PRO A 81 -21.43 -30.42 30.33
C PRO A 81 -21.93 -31.76 29.78
N GLN A 82 -22.16 -31.83 28.47
CA GLN A 82 -22.60 -33.05 27.80
C GLN A 82 -21.49 -34.10 27.81
N ALA A 83 -20.27 -33.72 27.41
CA ALA A 83 -19.10 -34.58 27.43
C ALA A 83 -18.84 -35.18 28.82
N LYS A 84 -18.92 -34.37 29.86
CA LYS A 84 -18.82 -34.80 31.26
C LYS A 84 -19.90 -35.82 31.63
N GLN A 85 -21.16 -35.55 31.29
CA GLN A 85 -22.27 -36.44 31.61
C GLN A 85 -22.11 -37.80 30.93
N VAL A 86 -21.85 -37.80 29.61
CA VAL A 86 -21.68 -39.02 28.83
C VAL A 86 -20.44 -39.79 29.31
N TYR A 87 -19.33 -39.11 29.59
CA TYR A 87 -18.11 -39.75 30.11
C TYR A 87 -18.32 -40.46 31.45
N ASN A 88 -19.04 -39.83 32.37
CA ASN A 88 -19.40 -40.42 33.66
C ASN A 88 -20.34 -41.62 33.50
N LEU A 89 -21.32 -41.53 32.59
CA LEU A 89 -22.21 -42.66 32.25
C LEU A 89 -21.44 -43.82 31.62
N THR A 90 -20.52 -43.55 30.70
CA THR A 90 -19.64 -44.55 30.07
C THR A 90 -18.81 -45.27 31.14
N THR A 91 -18.14 -44.51 31.99
CA THR A 91 -17.31 -45.05 33.09
C THR A 91 -18.15 -45.86 34.09
N GLY A 92 -19.34 -45.35 34.46
CA GLY A 92 -20.27 -46.03 35.34
C GLY A 92 -20.82 -47.33 34.75
N SER A 93 -21.16 -47.34 33.46
CA SER A 93 -21.68 -48.49 32.72
C SER A 93 -20.70 -49.64 32.71
N ILE A 94 -19.45 -49.36 32.30
CA ILE A 94 -18.40 -50.37 32.26
C ILE A 94 -18.16 -50.93 33.66
N LYS A 95 -18.01 -50.06 34.67
CA LYS A 95 -17.78 -50.48 36.06
C LYS A 95 -18.92 -51.34 36.61
N ALA A 96 -20.18 -50.96 36.35
CA ALA A 96 -21.35 -51.72 36.77
C ALA A 96 -21.39 -53.10 36.09
N TYR A 97 -21.13 -53.14 34.78
CA TYR A 97 -21.07 -54.38 34.02
C TYR A 97 -19.97 -55.32 34.52
N ASP A 98 -18.75 -54.83 34.74
CA ASP A 98 -17.64 -55.64 35.25
C ASP A 98 -17.93 -56.24 36.62
N LEU A 99 -18.54 -55.44 37.52
CA LEU A 99 -18.96 -55.92 38.85
C LEU A 99 -20.05 -57.00 38.76
N LEU A 100 -21.03 -56.83 37.87
CA LEU A 100 -22.14 -57.78 37.70
C LEU A 100 -21.70 -59.06 36.98
N LYS A 101 -20.76 -58.97 36.04
CA LYS A 101 -20.17 -60.10 35.31
C LYS A 101 -19.42 -61.06 36.22
N MET A 102 -18.83 -60.55 37.31
CA MET A 102 -18.16 -61.36 38.34
C MET A 102 -19.15 -62.07 39.28
N ASN A 103 -20.44 -61.75 39.23
CA ASN A 103 -21.45 -62.24 40.16
C ASN A 103 -22.35 -63.33 39.52
N PRO A 104 -22.33 -64.58 40.02
CA PRO A 104 -23.08 -65.69 39.45
C PRO A 104 -24.62 -65.58 39.53
N TYR A 105 -25.15 -64.58 40.25
CA TYR A 105 -26.59 -64.31 40.34
C TYR A 105 -27.15 -63.47 39.18
N PHE A 106 -26.30 -62.93 38.29
CA PHE A 106 -26.71 -62.14 37.13
C PHE A 106 -26.28 -62.83 35.82
N PRO A 107 -27.10 -63.74 35.26
CA PRO A 107 -26.76 -64.46 34.03
C PRO A 107 -26.72 -63.57 32.78
N ASP A 108 -27.41 -62.43 32.81
CA ASP A 108 -27.32 -61.35 31.82
C ASP A 108 -26.83 -60.08 32.51
N ALA A 109 -25.50 -59.98 32.65
CA ALA A 109 -24.84 -58.86 33.33
C ALA A 109 -25.06 -57.52 32.61
N LYS A 110 -25.18 -57.56 31.27
CA LYS A 110 -25.42 -56.37 30.44
C LYS A 110 -26.81 -55.79 30.70
N ALA A 111 -27.87 -56.60 30.59
CA ALA A 111 -29.23 -56.13 30.86
C ALA A 111 -29.40 -55.64 32.30
N ALA A 112 -28.73 -56.29 33.26
CA ALA A 112 -28.74 -55.87 34.66
C ALA A 112 -28.03 -54.53 34.88
N ALA A 113 -26.90 -54.27 34.20
CA ALA A 113 -26.19 -53.00 34.26
C ALA A 113 -27.01 -51.84 33.67
N ILE A 114 -27.63 -52.06 32.50
CA ILE A 114 -28.50 -51.08 31.84
C ILE A 114 -29.69 -50.73 32.75
N GLN A 115 -30.34 -51.74 33.35
CA GLN A 115 -31.47 -51.52 34.25
C GLN A 115 -31.06 -50.77 35.53
N ALA A 116 -29.85 -51.01 36.04
CA ALA A 116 -29.33 -50.27 37.18
C ALA A 116 -29.17 -48.78 36.84
N ILE A 117 -28.58 -48.47 35.69
CA ILE A 117 -28.42 -47.09 35.20
C ILE A 117 -29.76 -46.43 34.94
N TYR A 118 -30.72 -47.13 34.32
CA TYR A 118 -32.08 -46.63 34.10
C TYR A 118 -32.78 -46.22 35.41
N ASN A 119 -32.57 -47.00 36.48
CA ASN A 119 -33.19 -46.74 37.78
C ASN A 119 -32.52 -45.59 38.54
N GLU A 120 -31.21 -45.41 38.37
CA GLU A 120 -30.43 -44.34 38.99
C GLU A 120 -30.55 -42.99 38.26
N ALA A 121 -30.89 -43.01 36.96
CA ALA A 121 -31.04 -41.82 36.15
C ALA A 121 -32.26 -40.95 36.56
N PRO A 122 -32.16 -39.60 36.43
CA PRO A 122 -33.29 -38.67 36.65
C PRO A 122 -34.50 -39.00 35.75
N GLU A 123 -35.74 -38.76 36.22
CA GLU A 123 -36.97 -39.16 35.51
C GLU A 123 -37.09 -38.70 34.05
N GLY A 124 -36.45 -37.59 33.65
CA GLY A 124 -36.44 -37.10 32.27
C GLY A 124 -35.29 -37.61 31.39
N GLN A 125 -34.33 -38.36 31.94
CA GLN A 125 -33.12 -38.82 31.24
C GLN A 125 -32.95 -40.35 31.27
N LYS A 126 -33.93 -41.08 31.83
CA LYS A 126 -33.82 -42.54 32.01
C LYS A 126 -33.65 -43.30 30.70
N GLU A 127 -34.43 -42.94 29.68
CA GLU A 127 -34.38 -43.59 28.37
C GLU A 127 -33.05 -43.28 27.66
N GLN A 128 -32.61 -42.02 27.68
CA GLN A 128 -31.33 -41.59 27.11
C GLN A 128 -30.14 -42.27 27.81
N ALA A 129 -30.14 -42.32 29.14
CA ALA A 129 -29.08 -42.97 29.93
C ALA A 129 -29.01 -44.49 29.66
N ALA A 130 -30.16 -45.15 29.50
CA ALA A 130 -30.20 -46.57 29.16
C ALA A 130 -29.74 -46.83 27.72
N ALA A 131 -30.08 -45.96 26.76
CA ALA A 131 -29.61 -46.05 25.38
C ALA A 131 -28.08 -45.87 25.29
N ILE A 132 -27.53 -44.85 25.97
CA ILE A 132 -26.08 -44.64 26.07
C ILE A 132 -25.40 -45.87 26.70
N ALA A 133 -25.94 -46.39 27.80
CA ALA A 133 -25.38 -47.57 28.47
C ALA A 133 -25.41 -48.82 27.58
N ASP A 134 -26.49 -49.04 26.82
CA ASP A 134 -26.56 -50.16 25.86
C ASP A 134 -25.54 -50.00 24.74
N HIS A 135 -25.38 -48.80 24.17
CA HIS A 135 -24.39 -48.51 23.15
C HIS A 135 -22.96 -48.78 23.64
N VAL A 136 -22.60 -48.21 24.80
CA VAL A 136 -21.30 -48.38 25.44
C VAL A 136 -20.99 -49.85 25.73
N LEU A 137 -21.93 -50.58 26.33
CA LEU A 137 -21.72 -51.98 26.69
C LEU A 137 -21.67 -52.90 25.48
N THR A 138 -22.44 -52.59 24.43
CA THR A 138 -22.34 -53.31 23.14
C THR A 138 -20.94 -53.16 22.55
N ALA A 139 -20.42 -51.93 22.51
CA ALA A 139 -19.07 -51.67 22.03
C ALA A 139 -18.01 -52.35 22.91
N TYR A 140 -18.16 -52.30 24.23
CA TYR A 140 -17.21 -52.88 25.19
C TYR A 140 -17.17 -54.42 25.13
N GLU A 141 -18.30 -55.08 24.89
CA GLU A 141 -18.33 -56.54 24.72
C GLU A 141 -17.69 -57.01 23.40
N SER A 142 -17.70 -56.15 22.38
CA SER A 142 -17.23 -56.50 21.04
C SER A 142 -15.71 -56.47 20.86
N GLN A 143 -14.98 -55.88 21.81
CA GLN A 143 -13.53 -55.68 21.71
C GLN A 143 -12.81 -55.94 23.05
N THR A 144 -11.55 -56.39 22.96
CA THR A 144 -10.71 -56.54 24.16
C THR A 144 -9.93 -55.26 24.37
N VAL A 145 -10.29 -54.48 25.38
CA VAL A 145 -9.61 -53.20 25.70
C VAL A 145 -8.53 -53.46 26.74
N GLU A 146 -7.27 -53.14 26.41
CA GLU A 146 -6.16 -53.22 27.38
C GLU A 146 -6.23 -52.07 28.40
N GLU A 147 -5.69 -52.29 29.61
CA GLU A 147 -5.78 -51.32 30.73
C GLU A 147 -5.21 -49.94 30.38
N GLY A 148 -4.19 -49.86 29.51
CA GLY A 148 -3.61 -48.60 29.03
C GLY A 148 -4.37 -47.91 27.90
N GLN A 149 -5.38 -48.55 27.30
CA GLN A 149 -6.18 -48.02 26.18
C GLN A 149 -7.59 -47.63 26.61
N MET A 150 -7.93 -47.83 27.88
CA MET A 150 -9.27 -47.62 28.40
C MET A 150 -9.73 -46.16 28.31
N HIS A 151 -8.80 -45.22 28.50
CA HIS A 151 -9.09 -43.80 28.35
C HIS A 151 -9.43 -43.46 26.89
N GLU A 152 -8.61 -43.91 25.94
CA GLU A 152 -8.83 -43.69 24.50
C GLU A 152 -10.17 -44.27 24.05
N PHE A 153 -10.47 -45.50 24.46
CA PHE A 153 -11.72 -46.17 24.17
C PHE A 153 -12.94 -45.42 24.73
N LYS A 154 -12.85 -44.91 25.97
CA LYS A 154 -13.90 -44.06 26.55
C LYS A 154 -14.09 -42.79 25.73
N CYS A 155 -13.00 -42.14 25.31
CA CYS A 155 -13.05 -40.90 24.52
C CYS A 155 -13.70 -41.12 23.16
N GLU A 156 -13.33 -42.18 22.43
CA GLU A 156 -13.94 -42.51 21.13
C GLU A 156 -15.46 -42.67 21.24
N LEU A 157 -15.94 -43.42 22.24
CA LEU A 157 -17.37 -43.63 22.46
C LEU A 157 -18.12 -42.34 22.84
N VAL A 158 -17.50 -41.53 23.69
CA VAL A 158 -18.12 -40.29 24.15
C VAL A 158 -18.21 -39.29 23.01
N ILE A 159 -17.16 -39.18 22.19
CA ILE A 159 -17.14 -38.32 20.99
C ILE A 159 -18.20 -38.79 19.98
N ASP A 160 -18.30 -40.09 19.73
CA ASP A 160 -19.31 -40.66 18.82
C ASP A 160 -20.74 -40.31 19.25
N ILE A 161 -21.03 -40.43 20.56
CA ILE A 161 -22.33 -40.06 21.14
C ILE A 161 -22.58 -38.55 21.08
N ILE A 162 -21.55 -37.71 21.29
CA ILE A 162 -21.68 -36.25 21.16
C ILE A 162 -22.03 -35.90 19.71
N LEU A 163 -21.32 -36.47 18.74
CA LEU A 163 -21.58 -36.23 17.32
C LEU A 163 -23.00 -36.66 16.92
N SER A 164 -23.46 -37.84 17.37
CA SER A 164 -24.81 -38.30 17.07
C SER A 164 -25.88 -37.38 17.66
N ASN A 165 -25.67 -36.85 18.87
CA ASN A 165 -26.63 -35.93 19.48
C ASN A 165 -26.71 -34.61 18.72
N ILE A 166 -25.56 -34.09 18.26
CA ILE A 166 -25.50 -32.85 17.47
C ILE A 166 -26.17 -33.04 16.10
N GLU A 167 -25.96 -34.18 15.45
CA GLU A 167 -26.63 -34.54 14.18
C GLU A 167 -28.15 -34.74 14.37
N GLU A 168 -28.62 -35.22 15.52
CA GLU A 168 -30.05 -35.35 15.82
C GLU A 168 -30.71 -33.98 16.11
N GLU A 169 -30.02 -33.08 16.81
CA GLU A 169 -30.53 -31.74 17.12
C GLU A 169 -30.66 -30.86 15.86
N SER A 170 -29.69 -30.90 14.94
CA SER A 170 -29.74 -30.15 13.68
C SER A 170 -30.91 -30.59 12.78
N ASN A 171 -31.22 -31.88 12.75
CA ASN A 171 -32.33 -32.45 11.99
C ASN A 171 -33.72 -32.09 12.55
N ILE A 172 -33.81 -31.60 13.79
CA ILE A 172 -35.08 -31.20 14.43
C ILE A 172 -35.39 -29.72 14.17
N GLU A 173 -34.40 -28.87 13.92
CA GLU A 173 -34.58 -27.42 13.71
C GLU A 173 -35.01 -27.06 12.26
N GLU A 174 -34.74 -27.91 11.27
CA GLU A 174 -35.13 -27.69 9.87
C GLU A 174 -36.26 -28.62 9.38
N GLU A 175 -37.51 -28.24 9.62
CA GLU A 175 -38.69 -28.92 9.02
C GLU A 175 -38.86 -28.66 7.50
N SER A 176 -37.80 -28.23 6.79
CA SER A 176 -37.82 -27.95 5.35
C SER A 176 -36.61 -28.50 4.60
N ASN A 177 -36.69 -29.78 4.22
CA ASN A 177 -36.03 -30.40 3.06
C ASN A 177 -34.66 -29.82 2.64
N ILE A 178 -33.61 -30.12 3.40
CA ILE A 178 -32.29 -30.58 2.96
C ILE A 178 -31.65 -31.23 4.21
N GLU A 179 -31.26 -32.51 4.15
CA GLU A 179 -30.32 -33.08 5.13
C GLU A 179 -28.98 -32.39 4.87
N GLU A 180 -28.65 -31.33 5.61
CA GLU A 180 -27.32 -30.72 5.53
C GLU A 180 -26.36 -31.57 6.37
N GLU A 181 -25.63 -32.47 5.71
CA GLU A 181 -24.55 -33.22 6.36
C GLU A 181 -23.56 -32.22 6.98
N MET A 182 -23.26 -32.41 8.28
CA MET A 182 -22.28 -31.60 9.01
C MET A 182 -20.97 -31.53 8.23
N ASN A 183 -20.51 -30.30 7.93
CA ASN A 183 -19.25 -30.06 7.23
C ASN A 183 -18.10 -30.84 7.91
N GLU A 184 -17.29 -31.55 7.13
CA GLU A 184 -16.16 -32.36 7.62
C GLU A 184 -15.20 -31.54 8.50
N GLU A 185 -15.01 -30.25 8.21
CA GLU A 185 -14.17 -29.36 9.02
C GLU A 185 -14.77 -29.08 10.40
N VAL A 186 -16.08 -28.82 10.45
CA VAL A 186 -16.83 -28.61 11.70
C VAL A 186 -16.82 -29.88 12.54
N ARG A 187 -17.03 -31.03 11.91
CA ARG A 187 -16.93 -32.34 12.56
C ARG A 187 -15.54 -32.57 13.15
N ALA A 188 -14.48 -32.28 12.40
CA ALA A 188 -13.10 -32.43 12.87
C ALA A 188 -12.78 -31.50 14.06
N ALA A 189 -13.28 -30.26 14.03
CA ALA A 189 -13.16 -29.31 15.12
C ALA A 189 -13.83 -29.83 16.40
N ILE A 190 -15.09 -30.29 16.32
CA ILE A 190 -15.83 -30.84 17.45
C ILE A 190 -15.11 -32.06 18.04
N VAL A 191 -14.58 -32.96 17.20
CA VAL A 191 -13.80 -34.12 17.65
C VAL A 191 -12.55 -33.67 18.43
N SER A 192 -11.78 -32.72 17.89
CA SER A 192 -10.56 -32.22 18.52
C SER A 192 -10.83 -31.52 19.87
N ILE A 193 -11.87 -30.68 19.90
CA ILE A 193 -12.32 -29.97 21.11
C ILE A 193 -12.79 -30.97 22.16
N SER A 194 -13.67 -31.91 21.78
CA SER A 194 -14.20 -32.94 22.66
C SER A 194 -13.09 -33.82 23.23
N LYS A 195 -12.12 -34.21 22.41
CA LYS A 195 -10.95 -34.97 22.86
C LYS A 195 -10.15 -34.20 23.91
N SER A 196 -9.86 -32.91 23.65
CA SER A 196 -9.14 -32.05 24.58
C SER A 196 -9.87 -31.86 25.91
N ILE A 197 -11.20 -31.74 25.87
CA ILE A 197 -12.05 -31.70 27.07
C ILE A 197 -11.89 -32.98 27.90
N LEU A 198 -12.02 -34.14 27.25
CA LEU A 198 -12.02 -35.44 27.94
C LEU A 198 -10.64 -35.81 28.51
N ASP A 199 -9.57 -35.52 27.77
CA ASP A 199 -8.20 -35.75 28.23
C ASP A 199 -7.93 -34.94 29.51
N LEU A 200 -8.34 -33.67 29.54
CA LEU A 200 -8.15 -32.79 30.71
C LEU A 200 -9.11 -33.13 31.87
N TYR A 201 -10.32 -33.62 31.55
CA TYR A 201 -11.30 -34.06 32.55
C TYR A 201 -10.86 -35.32 33.30
N GLU A 202 -10.26 -36.30 32.63
CA GLU A 202 -9.73 -37.52 33.28
C GLU A 202 -8.65 -37.18 34.33
N GLU A 203 -7.87 -36.13 34.11
CA GLU A 203 -6.84 -35.69 35.06
C GLU A 203 -7.40 -34.88 36.24
N LYS A 204 -8.44 -34.06 36.02
CA LYS A 204 -8.91 -33.06 36.99
C LYS A 204 -10.25 -33.38 37.68
N ASP A 205 -11.03 -34.32 37.15
CA ASP A 205 -12.38 -34.70 37.63
C ASP A 205 -13.45 -33.57 37.55
N ASP A 206 -13.04 -32.32 37.34
CA ASP A 206 -13.89 -31.17 37.06
C ASP A 206 -13.09 -30.06 36.34
N LEU A 207 -13.73 -29.36 35.40
CA LEU A 207 -13.08 -28.29 34.61
C LEU A 207 -13.64 -26.93 35.02
N GLY A 208 -12.76 -26.03 35.43
CA GLY A 208 -13.09 -24.64 35.73
C GLY A 208 -13.04 -23.76 34.48
N LYS A 209 -13.41 -22.48 34.65
CA LYS A 209 -13.33 -21.47 33.59
C LYS A 209 -11.96 -21.42 32.90
N GLU A 210 -10.88 -21.42 33.67
CA GLU A 210 -9.50 -21.36 33.14
C GLU A 210 -9.14 -22.58 32.27
N ASP A 211 -9.73 -23.75 32.56
CA ASP A 211 -9.52 -24.97 31.78
C ASP A 211 -10.20 -24.88 30.42
N LEU A 212 -11.45 -24.42 30.39
CA LEU A 212 -12.21 -24.21 29.15
C LEU A 212 -11.54 -23.14 28.27
N GLN A 213 -11.07 -22.05 28.87
CA GLN A 213 -10.25 -21.04 28.18
C GLN A 213 -8.96 -21.63 27.61
N THR A 214 -8.29 -22.52 28.34
CA THR A 214 -7.06 -23.17 27.87
C THR A 214 -7.33 -24.09 26.68
N ILE A 215 -8.42 -24.86 26.71
CA ILE A 215 -8.81 -25.74 25.61
C ILE A 215 -9.09 -24.91 24.34
N ALA A 216 -9.92 -23.87 24.45
CA ALA A 216 -10.25 -22.99 23.33
C ALA A 216 -8.99 -22.31 22.74
N ARG A 217 -8.09 -21.84 23.61
CA ARG A 217 -6.83 -21.22 23.20
C ARG A 217 -5.94 -22.19 22.42
N LEU A 218 -5.68 -23.38 22.97
CA LEU A 218 -4.81 -24.38 22.34
C LEU A 218 -5.37 -24.87 21.00
N PHE A 219 -6.70 -25.00 20.89
CA PHE A 219 -7.35 -25.33 19.62
C PHE A 219 -7.05 -24.27 18.56
N ILE A 220 -7.30 -22.99 18.84
CA ILE A 220 -7.02 -21.91 17.89
C ILE A 220 -5.53 -21.82 17.54
N GLU A 221 -4.64 -21.95 18.51
CA GLU A 221 -3.18 -21.98 18.27
C GLU A 221 -2.77 -23.10 17.29
N SER A 222 -3.53 -24.20 17.23
CA SER A 222 -3.22 -25.35 16.36
C SER A 222 -3.81 -25.23 14.94
N VAL A 223 -4.90 -24.49 14.76
CA VAL A 223 -5.61 -24.42 13.46
C VAL A 223 -5.47 -23.08 12.75
N PHE A 224 -5.13 -21.99 13.47
CA PHE A 224 -5.19 -20.63 12.93
C PHE A 224 -4.35 -20.43 11.68
N TYR A 225 -3.08 -20.87 11.69
CA TYR A 225 -2.18 -20.67 10.54
C TYR A 225 -2.66 -21.42 9.30
N GLN A 226 -3.16 -22.65 9.45
CA GLN A 226 -3.69 -23.42 8.31
C GLN A 226 -4.97 -22.77 7.77
N ASN A 227 -5.85 -22.32 8.67
CA ASN A 227 -7.07 -21.62 8.27
C ASN A 227 -6.78 -20.29 7.57
N LEU A 228 -5.70 -19.60 7.93
CA LEU A 228 -5.25 -18.38 7.26
C LEU A 228 -4.85 -18.65 5.79
N LEU A 229 -4.36 -19.85 5.49
CA LEU A 229 -3.94 -20.27 4.14
C LEU A 229 -5.08 -20.93 3.34
N ASN A 230 -6.14 -21.38 4.02
CA ASN A 230 -7.25 -22.08 3.38
C ASN A 230 -8.29 -21.08 2.84
N GLU A 231 -8.74 -21.34 1.61
CA GLU A 231 -9.86 -20.65 0.95
C GLU A 231 -9.82 -19.12 0.97
N GLU A 232 -8.96 -18.55 0.13
CA GLU A 232 -8.99 -17.11 -0.16
C GLU A 232 -10.36 -16.74 -0.78
N SER A 233 -11.09 -15.86 -0.12
CA SER A 233 -12.29 -15.24 -0.69
C SER A 233 -11.92 -14.49 -1.98
N GLU A 234 -12.88 -14.31 -2.90
CA GLU A 234 -12.60 -13.54 -4.12
C GLU A 234 -12.15 -12.09 -3.80
N GLU A 235 -12.61 -11.52 -2.69
CA GLU A 235 -12.13 -10.23 -2.19
C GLU A 235 -10.67 -10.28 -1.70
N GLN A 236 -10.27 -11.35 -1.01
CA GLN A 236 -8.87 -11.55 -0.58
C GLN A 236 -7.94 -11.75 -1.77
N LYS A 237 -8.38 -12.49 -2.81
CA LYS A 237 -7.61 -12.65 -4.05
C LYS A 237 -7.46 -11.34 -4.81
N GLU A 238 -8.51 -10.53 -4.88
CA GLU A 238 -8.45 -9.21 -5.52
C GLU A 238 -7.49 -8.28 -4.76
N MET A 239 -7.55 -8.27 -3.43
CA MET A 239 -6.63 -7.52 -2.58
C MET A 239 -5.17 -7.98 -2.73
N LEU A 240 -4.92 -9.29 -2.72
CA LEU A 240 -3.58 -9.86 -2.93
C LEU A 240 -3.03 -9.47 -4.31
N ALA A 241 -3.85 -9.55 -5.35
CA ALA A 241 -3.48 -9.14 -6.70
C ALA A 241 -3.17 -7.64 -6.81
N GLU A 242 -3.90 -6.79 -6.09
CA GLU A 242 -3.58 -5.35 -5.98
C GLU A 242 -2.24 -5.10 -5.29
N LEU A 243 -1.92 -5.90 -4.27
CA LEU A 243 -0.65 -5.86 -3.55
C LEU A 243 0.50 -6.54 -4.30
N GLY A 244 0.21 -7.25 -5.38
CA GLY A 244 1.19 -7.92 -6.23
C GLY A 244 1.57 -9.34 -5.79
N PHE A 245 0.75 -9.98 -4.96
CA PHE A 245 0.94 -11.35 -4.49
C PHE A 245 -0.11 -12.28 -5.11
N GLU A 246 0.29 -13.51 -5.44
CA GLU A 246 -0.63 -14.53 -5.95
C GLU A 246 -1.34 -15.30 -4.84
N THR A 247 -0.71 -15.43 -3.67
CA THR A 247 -1.27 -16.15 -2.50
C THR A 247 -0.97 -15.45 -1.17
N MET A 248 -1.78 -15.75 -0.16
CA MET A 248 -1.53 -15.36 1.24
C MET A 248 -0.16 -15.86 1.71
N GLU A 249 0.23 -17.08 1.37
CA GLU A 249 1.54 -17.65 1.74
C GLU A 249 2.70 -16.80 1.19
N GLU A 250 2.62 -16.37 -0.08
CA GLU A 250 3.64 -15.52 -0.70
C GLU A 250 3.74 -14.15 0.00
N MET A 251 2.60 -13.58 0.37
CA MET A 251 2.56 -12.30 1.09
C MET A 251 3.17 -12.44 2.49
N LEU A 252 2.81 -13.48 3.24
CA LEU A 252 3.36 -13.73 4.57
C LEU A 252 4.88 -13.94 4.53
N ASP A 253 5.37 -14.74 3.58
CA ASP A 253 6.80 -14.97 3.39
C ASP A 253 7.55 -13.69 3.04
N ASN A 254 6.98 -12.83 2.20
CA ASN A 254 7.57 -11.55 1.83
C ASN A 254 7.75 -10.61 3.04
N TYR A 255 6.83 -10.64 4.01
CA TYR A 255 6.91 -9.88 5.26
C TYR A 255 7.54 -10.67 6.42
N GLY A 256 8.10 -11.85 6.16
CA GLY A 256 8.79 -12.67 7.16
C GLY A 256 7.88 -13.33 8.21
N PHE A 257 6.60 -13.51 7.91
CA PHE A 257 5.62 -14.19 8.77
C PHE A 257 5.59 -15.70 8.53
N THR A 258 6.61 -16.37 9.05
CA THR A 258 6.59 -17.85 9.16
C THR A 258 5.48 -18.33 10.09
N GLU A 259 5.05 -19.59 9.95
CA GLU A 259 4.14 -20.27 10.87
C GLU A 259 4.51 -20.03 12.35
N LEU A 260 5.80 -20.16 12.69
CA LEU A 260 6.27 -19.92 14.05
C LEU A 260 6.02 -18.47 14.51
N LYS A 261 6.24 -17.48 13.64
CA LYS A 261 6.03 -16.07 13.95
C LYS A 261 4.54 -15.78 14.15
N VAL A 262 3.69 -16.24 13.23
CA VAL A 262 2.23 -16.09 13.35
C VAL A 262 1.73 -16.74 14.63
N ASN A 263 2.14 -17.99 14.91
CA ASN A 263 1.75 -18.70 16.13
C ASN A 263 2.22 -17.96 17.39
N THR A 264 3.42 -17.38 17.40
CA THR A 264 3.90 -16.58 18.54
C THR A 264 3.06 -15.31 18.73
N VAL A 265 2.72 -14.62 17.64
CA VAL A 265 1.91 -13.40 17.67
C VAL A 265 0.52 -13.69 18.23
N ILE A 266 -0.17 -14.70 17.71
CA ILE A 266 -1.53 -15.05 18.19
C ILE A 266 -1.48 -15.57 19.63
N GLN A 267 -0.48 -16.38 20.01
CA GLN A 267 -0.32 -16.85 21.38
C GLN A 267 -0.19 -15.70 22.36
N SER A 268 0.67 -14.72 22.03
CA SER A 268 0.85 -13.53 22.85
C SER A 268 -0.44 -12.71 22.96
N GLY A 269 -1.15 -12.53 21.85
CA GLY A 269 -2.42 -11.80 21.81
C GLY A 269 -3.51 -12.47 22.64
N LEU A 270 -3.70 -13.78 22.47
CA LEU A 270 -4.68 -14.56 23.22
C LEU A 270 -4.38 -14.56 24.72
N LEU A 271 -3.11 -14.74 25.12
CA LEU A 271 -2.74 -14.69 26.54
C LEU A 271 -2.99 -13.30 27.15
N GLN A 272 -2.68 -12.23 26.41
CA GLN A 272 -2.95 -10.87 26.85
C GLN A 272 -4.45 -10.60 26.96
N TYR A 273 -5.22 -11.03 25.96
CA TYR A 273 -6.67 -10.93 25.94
C TYR A 273 -7.34 -11.66 27.12
N ILE A 274 -6.99 -12.94 27.32
CA ILE A 274 -7.51 -13.75 28.43
C ILE A 274 -7.15 -13.11 29.77
N SER A 275 -5.93 -12.58 29.90
CA SER A 275 -5.51 -11.85 31.10
C SER A 275 -6.40 -10.62 31.37
N TYR A 276 -6.69 -9.81 30.35
CA TYR A 276 -7.57 -8.65 30.51
C TYR A 276 -9.00 -9.03 30.90
N VAL A 277 -9.60 -10.00 30.22
CA VAL A 277 -10.95 -10.49 30.54
C VAL A 277 -11.03 -11.08 31.95
N ASN A 278 -9.99 -11.78 32.39
CA ASN A 278 -9.92 -12.33 33.76
C ASN A 278 -9.69 -11.25 34.83
N ASN A 279 -9.31 -10.03 34.44
CA ASN A 279 -9.22 -8.84 35.31
C ASN A 279 -10.41 -7.88 35.10
N ASP A 280 -11.59 -8.42 34.77
CA ASP A 280 -12.86 -7.69 34.65
C ASP A 280 -12.94 -6.62 33.54
N MET A 281 -12.03 -6.65 32.55
CA MET A 281 -12.22 -5.85 31.33
C MET A 281 -13.29 -6.45 30.42
N THR A 282 -14.05 -5.61 29.73
CA THR A 282 -15.04 -6.09 28.76
C THR A 282 -14.35 -6.70 27.54
N HIS A 283 -15.02 -7.63 26.86
CA HIS A 283 -14.47 -8.28 25.65
C HIS A 283 -14.10 -7.26 24.56
N GLU A 284 -14.92 -6.22 24.38
CA GLU A 284 -14.68 -5.13 23.41
C GLU A 284 -13.41 -4.34 23.76
N GLU A 285 -13.28 -3.89 25.02
CA GLU A 285 -12.12 -3.13 25.48
C GLU A 285 -10.84 -3.96 25.45
N ALA A 286 -10.91 -5.23 25.88
CA ALA A 286 -9.78 -6.15 25.86
C ALA A 286 -9.32 -6.45 24.43
N LYS A 287 -10.24 -6.63 23.48
CA LYS A 287 -9.90 -6.84 22.07
C LYS A 287 -9.21 -5.59 21.51
N ALA A 288 -9.81 -4.42 21.68
CA ALA A 288 -9.26 -3.16 21.18
C ALA A 288 -7.82 -2.89 21.69
N GLU A 289 -7.56 -3.09 22.98
CA GLU A 289 -6.23 -2.90 23.57
C GLU A 289 -5.19 -3.89 23.03
N VAL A 290 -5.57 -5.15 22.76
CA VAL A 290 -4.65 -6.18 22.26
C VAL A 290 -4.36 -6.02 20.77
N THR A 291 -5.35 -5.54 20.01
CA THR A 291 -5.27 -5.37 18.55
C THR A 291 -4.83 -3.96 18.15
N ASP A 292 -4.36 -3.13 19.08
CA ASP A 292 -3.92 -1.78 18.75
C ASP A 292 -2.65 -1.84 17.88
N SER A 293 -2.72 -1.27 16.67
CA SER A 293 -1.59 -1.20 15.76
C SER A 293 -0.72 0.02 16.06
N LEU A 294 0.50 0.03 15.53
CA LEU A 294 1.39 1.18 15.64
C LEU A 294 0.75 2.45 15.08
N LEU A 295 -0.12 2.34 14.07
CA LEU A 295 -0.79 3.49 13.49
C LEU A 295 -1.95 4.00 14.38
N SER A 296 -2.75 3.09 14.94
CA SER A 296 -3.89 3.45 15.82
C SER A 296 -3.43 4.02 17.17
N SER A 297 -2.27 3.58 17.66
CA SER A 297 -1.68 4.05 18.92
C SER A 297 -1.03 5.44 18.83
N MET A 298 -0.84 5.98 17.62
CA MET A 298 -0.31 7.33 17.41
C MET A 298 -1.43 8.39 17.34
N PRO A 299 -1.15 9.66 17.68
CA PRO A 299 -2.06 10.74 17.35
C PRO A 299 -2.31 10.75 15.83
N GLU A 300 -3.59 10.82 15.42
CA GLU A 300 -4.05 10.71 14.02
C GLU A 300 -3.15 11.48 13.03
N LYS A 301 -2.88 12.75 13.32
CA LYS A 301 -2.02 13.60 12.47
C LYS A 301 -0.57 13.11 12.32
N VAL A 302 -0.01 12.47 13.34
CA VAL A 302 1.34 11.88 13.30
C VAL A 302 1.32 10.60 12.47
N GLY A 303 0.30 9.75 12.66
CA GLY A 303 0.10 8.54 11.88
C GLY A 303 -0.02 8.84 10.38
N GLU A 304 -0.95 9.72 10.02
CA GLU A 304 -1.17 10.16 8.62
C GLU A 304 0.11 10.72 8.01
N SER A 305 0.83 11.58 8.74
CA SER A 305 2.08 12.18 8.25
C SER A 305 3.17 11.14 8.00
N LEU A 306 3.29 10.12 8.85
CA LEU A 306 4.30 9.06 8.70
C LEU A 306 3.92 8.08 7.58
N GLN A 307 2.62 7.81 7.41
CA GLN A 307 2.12 7.02 6.29
C GLN A 307 2.43 7.72 4.96
N GLU A 308 2.10 9.01 4.82
CA GLU A 308 2.44 9.78 3.63
C GLU A 308 3.95 9.82 3.35
N LEU A 309 4.79 9.87 4.40
CA LEU A 309 6.24 9.78 4.26
C LEU A 309 6.70 8.39 3.79
N GLY A 310 6.06 7.32 4.26
CA GLY A 310 6.28 5.95 3.80
C GLY A 310 5.82 5.72 2.35
N GLU A 311 4.82 6.46 1.89
CA GLU A 311 4.33 6.40 0.51
C GLU A 311 5.07 7.37 -0.43
N LEU A 312 5.83 8.32 0.11
CA LEU A 312 6.45 9.38 -0.67
C LEU A 312 7.46 8.81 -1.68
N ASN A 313 7.20 9.07 -2.96
CA ASN A 313 8.13 8.73 -4.04
C ASN A 313 9.18 9.84 -4.19
N ILE A 314 10.29 9.69 -3.46
CA ILE A 314 11.39 10.67 -3.41
C ILE A 314 11.93 10.96 -4.82
N ASN A 315 12.01 9.95 -5.68
CA ASN A 315 12.45 10.09 -7.06
C ASN A 315 11.51 11.00 -7.86
N HIS A 316 10.18 10.79 -7.74
CA HIS A 316 9.19 11.64 -8.42
C HIS A 316 9.25 13.09 -7.92
N LEU A 317 9.39 13.29 -6.61
CA LEU A 317 9.51 14.62 -6.02
C LEU A 317 10.79 15.33 -6.48
N VAL A 318 11.96 14.69 -6.33
CA VAL A 318 13.25 15.36 -6.57
C VAL A 318 13.58 15.47 -8.06
N ILE A 319 13.45 14.39 -8.82
CA ILE A 319 13.76 14.40 -10.26
C ILE A 319 12.61 15.06 -11.02
N GLY A 320 11.37 14.64 -10.77
CA GLY A 320 10.20 15.19 -11.44
C GLY A 320 9.97 16.65 -11.07
N SER A 321 9.53 16.91 -9.83
CA SER A 321 9.02 18.23 -9.46
C SER A 321 10.14 19.24 -9.20
N ILE A 322 11.16 18.89 -8.41
CA ILE A 322 12.23 19.84 -8.04
C ILE A 322 13.18 20.08 -9.21
N PHE A 323 13.66 19.05 -9.90
CA PHE A 323 14.56 19.27 -11.03
C PHE A 323 13.78 19.81 -12.25
N TYR A 324 12.79 19.09 -12.79
CA TYR A 324 12.21 19.51 -14.08
C TYR A 324 11.32 20.76 -14.01
N LYS A 325 10.67 21.10 -12.88
CA LYS A 325 9.88 22.35 -12.79
C LYS A 325 10.64 23.53 -12.18
N ILE A 326 11.72 23.30 -11.44
CA ILE A 326 12.42 24.36 -10.71
C ILE A 326 13.89 24.45 -11.13
N ALA A 327 14.75 23.58 -10.60
CA ALA A 327 16.20 23.74 -10.69
C ALA A 327 16.69 23.65 -12.14
N GLY A 328 16.16 22.67 -12.89
CA GLY A 328 16.45 22.44 -14.30
C GLY A 328 15.94 23.54 -15.23
N LEU A 329 14.96 24.35 -14.81
CA LEU A 329 14.51 25.51 -15.58
C LEU A 329 15.25 26.80 -15.22
N LEU A 330 15.83 26.90 -14.02
CA LEU A 330 16.44 28.13 -13.52
C LEU A 330 17.53 28.69 -14.43
N LEU A 331 18.55 27.89 -14.78
CA LEU A 331 19.63 28.33 -15.68
C LEU A 331 19.16 28.54 -17.13
N PRO A 332 18.34 27.63 -17.72
CA PRO A 332 17.76 27.86 -19.04
C PRO A 332 16.90 29.12 -19.14
N ILE A 333 16.15 29.50 -18.10
CA ILE A 333 15.40 30.76 -18.05
C ILE A 333 16.35 31.95 -18.14
N VAL A 334 17.42 31.98 -17.35
CA VAL A 334 18.44 33.04 -17.41
C VAL A 334 19.06 33.13 -18.82
N TYR A 335 19.45 31.99 -19.39
CA TYR A 335 19.95 31.94 -20.77
C TYR A 335 18.94 32.51 -21.77
N THR A 336 17.66 32.16 -21.62
CA THR A 336 16.58 32.57 -22.52
C THR A 336 16.34 34.06 -22.46
N ILE A 337 16.32 34.65 -21.25
CA ILE A 337 16.16 36.09 -21.04
C ILE A 337 17.31 36.85 -21.73
N MET A 338 18.55 36.44 -21.47
CA MET A 338 19.73 37.08 -22.05
C MET A 338 19.77 36.94 -23.58
N THR A 339 19.51 35.73 -24.08
CA THR A 339 19.57 35.43 -25.51
C THR A 339 18.47 36.13 -26.28
N ALA A 340 17.22 36.08 -25.80
CA ALA A 340 16.10 36.79 -26.42
C ALA A 340 16.39 38.30 -26.52
N ASN A 341 16.94 38.90 -25.46
CA ASN A 341 17.36 40.29 -25.49
C ASN A 341 18.47 40.56 -26.51
N ASN A 342 19.55 39.76 -26.50
CA ASN A 342 20.71 39.94 -27.39
C ASN A 342 20.37 39.72 -28.86
N LEU A 343 19.29 38.99 -29.16
CA LEU A 343 18.82 38.79 -30.52
C LEU A 343 18.16 40.06 -31.07
N ILE A 344 17.27 40.73 -30.33
CA ILE A 344 16.52 41.88 -30.84
C ILE A 344 16.87 43.19 -30.14
N ALA A 345 16.34 43.41 -28.93
CA ALA A 345 16.44 44.70 -28.23
C ALA A 345 17.90 45.13 -27.98
N GLY A 346 18.81 44.19 -27.71
CA GLY A 346 20.23 44.48 -27.57
C GLY A 346 20.88 44.99 -28.85
N GLN A 347 20.45 44.50 -30.02
CA GLN A 347 20.94 45.00 -31.30
C GLN A 347 20.39 46.39 -31.61
N VAL A 348 19.13 46.65 -31.25
CA VAL A 348 18.48 47.96 -31.41
C VAL A 348 19.12 49.01 -30.50
N ASP A 349 19.28 48.70 -29.21
CA ASP A 349 19.82 49.62 -28.20
C ASP A 349 21.29 49.98 -28.44
N SER A 350 22.08 49.05 -28.98
CA SER A 350 23.48 49.27 -29.37
C SER A 350 23.66 49.97 -30.72
N GLY A 351 22.58 50.22 -31.47
CA GLY A 351 22.63 50.71 -32.85
C GLY A 351 23.16 49.69 -33.86
N SER A 352 23.58 48.49 -33.43
CA SER A 352 24.14 47.47 -34.32
C SER A 352 23.12 46.91 -35.32
N MET A 353 21.82 47.06 -35.03
CA MET A 353 20.73 46.69 -35.94
C MET A 353 20.75 47.48 -37.25
N ALA A 354 21.27 48.71 -37.25
CA ALA A 354 21.40 49.52 -38.46
C ALA A 354 22.30 48.83 -39.51
N TYR A 355 23.39 48.19 -39.09
CA TYR A 355 24.30 47.45 -39.98
C TYR A 355 23.63 46.23 -40.62
N VAL A 356 22.81 45.51 -39.86
CA VAL A 356 22.05 44.36 -40.37
C VAL A 356 21.02 44.83 -41.40
N LEU A 357 20.31 45.92 -41.14
CA LEU A 357 19.29 46.47 -42.03
C LEU A 357 19.85 47.23 -43.24
N SER A 358 21.14 47.57 -43.22
CA SER A 358 21.85 48.15 -44.38
C SER A 358 22.17 47.09 -45.44
N THR A 359 22.08 45.81 -45.09
CA THR A 359 22.10 44.71 -46.07
C THR A 359 20.72 44.57 -46.73
N PRO A 360 20.60 44.02 -47.95
CA PRO A 360 19.31 43.81 -48.64
C PRO A 360 18.49 42.66 -48.00
N THR A 361 18.28 42.71 -46.69
CA THR A 361 17.50 41.74 -45.91
C THR A 361 16.29 42.43 -45.28
N LYS A 362 15.09 41.85 -45.51
CA LYS A 362 13.84 42.39 -44.94
C LYS A 362 13.82 42.20 -43.41
N ARG A 363 13.21 43.13 -42.67
CA ARG A 363 13.05 43.05 -41.20
C ARG A 363 12.42 41.74 -40.73
N ARG A 364 11.29 41.32 -41.34
CA ARG A 364 10.70 39.99 -41.12
C ARG A 364 11.67 38.82 -41.27
N LYS A 365 12.63 38.91 -42.20
CA LYS A 365 13.65 37.86 -42.42
C LYS A 365 14.63 37.78 -41.24
N VAL A 366 15.01 38.92 -40.69
CA VAL A 366 15.92 39.03 -39.54
C VAL A 366 15.26 38.40 -38.31
N VAL A 367 14.07 38.87 -37.94
CA VAL A 367 13.34 38.40 -36.75
C VAL A 367 13.02 36.91 -36.82
N LEU A 368 12.59 36.42 -37.99
CA LEU A 368 12.31 34.99 -38.17
C LEU A 368 13.59 34.14 -38.00
N THR A 369 14.73 34.61 -38.51
CA THR A 369 16.02 33.91 -38.31
C THR A 369 16.39 33.86 -36.82
N GLN A 370 16.17 34.95 -36.09
CA GLN A 370 16.47 35.05 -34.67
C GLN A 370 15.53 34.18 -33.81
N MET A 371 14.24 34.13 -34.14
CA MET A 371 13.28 33.20 -33.53
C MET A 371 13.70 31.75 -33.74
N VAL A 372 14.02 31.36 -34.99
CA VAL A 372 14.44 29.99 -35.31
C VAL A 372 15.69 29.62 -34.53
N PHE A 373 16.65 30.55 -34.39
CA PHE A 373 17.83 30.34 -33.55
C PHE A 373 17.45 30.03 -32.09
N LEU A 374 16.63 30.87 -31.46
CA LEU A 374 16.23 30.69 -30.05
C LEU A 374 15.48 29.37 -29.82
N ILE A 375 14.51 29.04 -30.68
CA ILE A 375 13.78 27.77 -30.57
C ILE A 375 14.72 26.58 -30.76
N SER A 376 15.59 26.63 -31.78
CA SER A 376 16.53 25.53 -32.04
C SER A 376 17.56 25.35 -30.92
N SER A 377 18.01 26.44 -30.28
CA SER A 377 18.97 26.36 -29.17
C SER A 377 18.32 25.76 -27.92
N LEU A 378 17.06 26.07 -27.65
CA LEU A 378 16.29 25.43 -26.57
C LEU A 378 16.05 23.95 -26.85
N ILE A 379 15.62 23.58 -28.06
CA ILE A 379 15.43 22.17 -28.43
C ILE A 379 16.73 21.38 -28.24
N LEU A 380 17.85 21.89 -28.77
CA LEU A 380 19.14 21.20 -28.64
C LEU A 380 19.60 21.11 -27.18
N MET A 381 19.37 22.14 -26.37
CA MET A 381 19.69 22.14 -24.95
C MET A 381 18.94 21.02 -24.21
N PHE A 382 17.63 20.93 -24.40
CA PHE A 382 16.81 19.91 -23.72
C PHE A 382 17.02 18.50 -24.28
N VAL A 383 17.40 18.34 -25.55
CA VAL A 383 17.85 17.04 -26.08
C VAL A 383 19.11 16.56 -25.35
N ILE A 384 20.08 17.45 -25.09
CA ILE A 384 21.29 17.09 -24.36
C ILE A 384 20.97 16.78 -22.89
N ILE A 385 20.16 17.62 -22.23
CA ILE A 385 19.75 17.40 -20.83
C ILE A 385 19.01 16.06 -20.70
N GLY A 386 18.01 15.81 -21.55
CA GLY A 386 17.26 14.55 -21.55
C GLY A 386 18.15 13.34 -21.85
N GLY A 387 19.08 13.48 -22.81
CA GLY A 387 20.05 12.44 -23.13
C GLY A 387 20.98 12.11 -21.95
N VAL A 388 21.42 13.11 -21.19
CA VAL A 388 22.22 12.88 -19.98
C VAL A 388 21.40 12.22 -18.87
N GLY A 389 20.14 12.62 -18.66
CA GLY A 389 19.26 11.95 -17.69
C GLY A 389 19.03 10.47 -18.02
N MET A 390 18.83 10.15 -19.30
CA MET A 390 18.70 8.79 -19.79
C MET A 390 19.99 7.98 -19.62
N LEU A 391 21.14 8.57 -19.96
CA LEU A 391 22.44 7.94 -19.77
C LEU A 391 22.75 7.71 -18.28
N ALA A 392 22.42 8.66 -17.42
CA ALA A 392 22.62 8.52 -15.97
C ALA A 392 21.79 7.37 -15.40
N THR A 393 20.55 7.20 -15.88
CA THR A 393 19.69 6.07 -15.48
C THR A 393 20.29 4.73 -15.89
N PHE A 394 20.89 4.65 -17.09
CA PHE A 394 21.55 3.42 -17.56
C PHE A 394 22.82 3.05 -16.74
N LEU A 395 23.44 4.03 -16.07
CA LEU A 395 24.65 3.84 -15.27
C LEU A 395 24.37 3.52 -13.80
N VAL A 396 23.12 3.66 -13.36
CA VAL A 396 22.69 3.38 -12.00
C VAL A 396 22.22 1.93 -11.93
N GLU A 397 22.68 1.18 -10.91
CA GLU A 397 22.28 -0.20 -10.66
C GLU A 397 21.03 -0.30 -9.75
N GLY A 398 20.68 0.78 -9.03
CA GLY A 398 19.51 0.84 -8.15
C GLY A 398 18.18 1.08 -8.86
N ASP A 399 17.08 0.82 -8.14
CA ASP A 399 15.73 0.94 -8.68
C ASP A 399 15.26 2.41 -8.73
N LEU A 400 15.32 2.98 -9.94
CA LEU A 400 14.76 4.28 -10.25
C LEU A 400 13.31 4.10 -10.71
N SER A 401 12.37 4.58 -9.90
CA SER A 401 10.92 4.52 -10.21
C SER A 401 10.52 5.27 -11.50
N ILE A 402 11.38 6.14 -12.04
CA ILE A 402 11.10 6.87 -13.28
C ILE A 402 11.64 6.10 -14.49
N SER A 403 10.71 5.56 -15.28
CA SER A 403 11.05 4.89 -16.53
C SER A 403 11.70 5.80 -17.58
N PHE A 404 12.36 5.20 -18.57
CA PHE A 404 12.90 5.91 -19.75
C PHE A 404 11.83 6.76 -20.46
N GLY A 405 10.59 6.24 -20.54
CA GLY A 405 9.45 6.97 -21.09
C GLY A 405 9.08 8.19 -20.25
N GLY A 406 9.17 8.08 -18.93
CA GLY A 406 8.98 9.19 -17.99
C GLY A 406 9.97 10.32 -18.24
N PHE A 407 11.27 10.04 -18.31
CA PHE A 407 12.31 11.04 -18.61
C PHE A 407 12.08 11.78 -19.94
N LEU A 408 11.66 11.06 -20.98
CA LEU A 408 11.37 11.67 -22.27
C LEU A 408 10.18 12.64 -22.19
N LYS A 409 9.09 12.23 -21.52
CA LYS A 409 7.89 13.07 -21.31
C LYS A 409 8.22 14.29 -20.45
N LEU A 410 8.98 14.13 -19.37
CA LEU A 410 9.42 15.23 -18.50
C LEU A 410 10.29 16.24 -19.27
N THR A 411 11.25 15.74 -20.05
CA THR A 411 12.11 16.59 -20.90
C THR A 411 11.29 17.35 -21.93
N PHE A 412 10.30 16.70 -22.55
CA PHE A 412 9.40 17.36 -23.49
C PHE A 412 8.52 18.42 -22.82
N GLY A 413 8.01 18.14 -21.62
CA GLY A 413 7.22 19.10 -20.85
C GLY A 413 8.02 20.33 -20.43
N ALA A 414 9.24 20.12 -19.94
CA ALA A 414 10.16 21.21 -19.61
C ALA A 414 10.55 22.04 -20.85
N LEU A 415 10.76 21.40 -22.00
CA LEU A 415 10.98 22.08 -23.28
C LEU A 415 9.75 22.92 -23.68
N ALA A 416 8.54 22.41 -23.53
CA ALA A 416 7.32 23.15 -23.84
C ALA A 416 7.18 24.41 -22.96
N ALA A 417 7.43 24.29 -21.65
CA ALA A 417 7.46 25.43 -20.74
C ALA A 417 8.51 26.47 -21.15
N MET A 418 9.71 26.02 -21.55
CA MET A 418 10.78 26.90 -22.02
C MET A 418 10.48 27.56 -23.37
N ILE A 419 9.75 26.90 -24.26
CA ILE A 419 9.27 27.51 -25.51
C ILE A 419 8.28 28.64 -25.20
N ALA A 420 7.37 28.45 -24.23
CA ALA A 420 6.43 29.49 -23.80
C ALA A 420 7.16 30.70 -23.21
N ILE A 421 8.07 30.46 -22.25
CA ILE A 421 8.90 31.51 -21.63
C ILE A 421 9.77 32.23 -22.67
N GLY A 422 10.38 31.48 -23.58
CA GLY A 422 11.17 32.02 -24.69
C GLY A 422 10.34 32.92 -25.61
N GLY A 423 9.10 32.54 -25.91
CA GLY A 423 8.17 33.35 -26.69
C GLY A 423 7.83 34.67 -25.99
N ILE A 424 7.57 34.65 -24.67
CA ILE A 424 7.31 35.85 -23.87
C ILE A 424 8.53 36.79 -23.85
N CYS A 425 9.73 36.24 -23.61
CA CYS A 425 10.97 37.01 -23.62
C CYS A 425 11.26 37.61 -25.01
N PHE A 426 11.01 36.84 -26.07
CA PHE A 426 11.18 37.27 -27.45
C PHE A 426 10.19 38.38 -27.82
N LEU A 427 8.93 38.26 -27.42
CA LEU A 427 7.90 39.29 -27.58
C LEU A 427 8.29 40.59 -26.87
N ALA A 428 8.71 40.52 -25.61
CA ALA A 428 9.17 41.70 -24.88
C ALA A 428 10.37 42.36 -25.57
N SER A 429 11.33 41.56 -26.05
CA SER A 429 12.48 42.06 -26.81
C SER A 429 12.09 42.70 -28.14
N ALA A 430 11.11 42.13 -28.84
CA ALA A 430 10.56 42.71 -30.06
C ALA A 430 9.84 44.04 -29.79
N TRP A 431 9.12 44.15 -28.68
CA TRP A 431 8.31 45.32 -28.34
C TRP A 431 9.18 46.52 -27.89
N PHE A 432 10.13 46.33 -26.97
CA PHE A 432 10.88 47.44 -26.40
C PHE A 432 12.14 47.80 -27.21
N ASN A 433 12.51 49.09 -27.23
CA ASN A 433 13.72 49.55 -27.94
C ASN A 433 14.99 49.52 -27.06
N ARG A 434 14.83 49.61 -25.74
CA ARG A 434 15.93 49.58 -24.76
C ARG A 434 16.01 48.21 -24.11
N SER A 435 17.22 47.65 -23.99
CA SER A 435 17.45 46.35 -23.34
C SER A 435 16.92 46.33 -21.90
N LYS A 436 17.07 47.44 -21.17
CA LYS A 436 16.60 47.55 -19.78
C LYS A 436 15.11 47.23 -19.63
N HIS A 437 14.27 47.72 -20.55
CA HIS A 437 12.82 47.49 -20.50
C HIS A 437 12.45 46.09 -21.00
N ALA A 438 13.12 45.61 -22.07
CA ALA A 438 12.92 44.26 -22.58
C ALA A 438 13.24 43.19 -21.53
N MET A 439 14.41 43.28 -20.89
CA MET A 439 14.81 42.37 -19.81
C MET A 439 13.93 42.54 -18.57
N GLY A 440 13.56 43.77 -18.22
CA GLY A 440 12.71 44.04 -17.06
C GLY A 440 11.33 43.39 -17.17
N VAL A 441 10.66 43.53 -18.31
CA VAL A 441 9.31 42.95 -18.51
C VAL A 441 9.38 41.46 -18.81
N GLY A 442 10.14 41.06 -19.84
CA GLY A 442 10.21 39.66 -20.25
C GLY A 442 10.89 38.79 -19.20
N GLY A 443 12.02 39.24 -18.67
CA GLY A 443 12.77 38.52 -17.63
C GLY A 443 12.10 38.59 -16.27
N GLY A 444 11.56 39.74 -15.87
CA GLY A 444 10.81 39.87 -14.61
C GLY A 444 9.59 38.95 -14.57
N LEU A 445 8.81 38.90 -15.64
CA LEU A 445 7.65 38.01 -15.73
C LEU A 445 8.05 36.52 -15.72
N SER A 446 9.14 36.17 -16.42
CA SER A 446 9.66 34.80 -16.42
C SER A 446 10.17 34.36 -15.04
N MET A 447 10.84 35.28 -14.33
CA MET A 447 11.31 35.02 -12.97
C MET A 447 10.14 34.94 -11.98
N PHE A 448 9.10 35.77 -12.16
CA PHE A 448 7.87 35.67 -11.38
C PHE A 448 7.23 34.28 -11.51
N PHE A 449 7.10 33.75 -12.72
CA PHE A 449 6.59 32.39 -12.93
C PHE A 449 7.44 31.33 -12.21
N LEU A 450 8.78 31.43 -12.28
CA LEU A 450 9.67 30.50 -11.59
C LEU A 450 9.51 30.58 -10.07
N VAL A 451 9.52 31.78 -9.49
CA VAL A 451 9.37 31.98 -8.04
C VAL A 451 7.99 31.51 -7.55
N SER A 452 6.93 31.82 -8.28
CA SER A 452 5.60 31.28 -7.99
C SER A 452 5.58 29.75 -8.03
N THR A 453 6.30 29.13 -8.97
CA THR A 453 6.39 27.66 -9.03
C THR A 453 7.15 27.09 -7.83
N ILE A 454 8.21 27.76 -7.37
CA ILE A 454 8.96 27.36 -6.16
C ILE A 454 8.06 27.42 -4.92
N LEU A 455 7.33 28.52 -4.75
CA LEU A 455 6.42 28.67 -3.62
C LEU A 455 5.26 27.67 -3.71
N GLY A 456 4.68 27.51 -4.90
CA GLY A 456 3.57 26.60 -5.17
C GLY A 456 3.87 25.13 -4.89
N LEU A 457 5.13 24.69 -4.99
CA LEU A 457 5.54 23.33 -4.63
C LEU A 457 5.19 23.01 -3.16
N PHE A 458 5.42 23.94 -2.24
CA PHE A 458 5.13 23.74 -0.80
C PHE A 458 3.64 23.72 -0.47
N GLY A 459 2.77 24.07 -1.43
CA GLY A 459 1.32 23.95 -1.29
C GLY A 459 0.73 22.87 -2.20
N SER A 460 1.57 22.03 -2.83
CA SER A 460 1.13 20.96 -3.73
C SER A 460 1.10 19.62 -3.02
N ASP A 461 0.30 18.69 -3.55
CA ASP A 461 0.14 17.33 -3.02
C ASP A 461 1.40 16.45 -3.17
N SER A 462 2.42 16.95 -3.87
CA SER A 462 3.74 16.31 -3.93
C SER A 462 4.55 16.44 -2.64
N ILE A 463 4.14 17.31 -1.71
CA ILE A 463 4.78 17.50 -0.41
C ILE A 463 3.86 16.92 0.68
N PRO A 464 4.38 16.10 1.61
CA PRO A 464 3.59 15.54 2.71
C PRO A 464 2.89 16.65 3.49
N GLU A 465 1.71 16.37 4.00
CA GLU A 465 0.90 17.31 4.75
C GLU A 465 1.67 17.94 5.92
N ALA A 466 2.53 17.16 6.59
CA ALA A 466 3.41 17.64 7.65
C ALA A 466 4.30 18.84 7.25
N LEU A 467 4.67 18.94 5.97
CA LEU A 467 5.54 19.97 5.40
C LEU A 467 4.77 20.94 4.49
N ARG A 468 3.50 20.65 4.19
CA ARG A 468 2.66 21.42 3.27
C ARG A 468 2.14 22.69 3.95
N ILE A 469 2.07 23.77 3.17
CA ILE A 469 1.49 25.05 3.59
C ILE A 469 0.40 25.40 2.58
N ASP A 470 -0.87 25.16 2.92
CA ASP A 470 -2.01 25.30 1.99
C ASP A 470 -2.10 26.69 1.36
N ALA A 471 -1.75 27.74 2.12
CA ALA A 471 -1.71 29.12 1.61
C ALA A 471 -0.76 29.29 0.41
N MET A 472 0.26 28.44 0.28
CA MET A 472 1.20 28.48 -0.84
C MET A 472 0.60 27.91 -2.14
N ASN A 473 -0.49 27.12 -2.07
CA ASN A 473 -1.14 26.56 -3.26
C ASN A 473 -1.69 27.66 -4.18
N PHE A 474 -1.97 28.85 -3.63
CA PHE A 474 -2.33 30.03 -4.42
C PHE A 474 -1.33 30.29 -5.57
N PHE A 475 -0.03 30.09 -5.34
CA PHE A 475 0.99 30.38 -6.35
C PHE A 475 0.93 29.43 -7.55
N ASN A 476 0.39 28.21 -7.39
CA ASN A 476 0.19 27.27 -8.50
C ASN A 476 -0.77 27.83 -9.56
N TYR A 477 -1.67 28.74 -9.21
CA TYR A 477 -2.59 29.39 -10.16
C TYR A 477 -1.98 30.62 -10.87
N THR A 478 -0.78 31.06 -10.46
CA THR A 478 -0.17 32.31 -10.97
C THR A 478 0.96 32.08 -11.98
N SER A 479 1.42 30.84 -12.12
CA SER A 479 2.54 30.47 -12.99
C SER A 479 2.08 29.71 -14.23
N ILE A 480 2.60 30.07 -15.40
CA ILE A 480 2.40 29.27 -16.61
C ILE A 480 3.11 27.92 -16.52
N ILE A 481 4.17 27.80 -15.70
CA ILE A 481 4.90 26.54 -15.51
C ILE A 481 3.99 25.49 -14.84
N SER A 482 2.93 25.90 -14.15
CA SER A 482 1.94 24.98 -13.58
C SER A 482 1.22 24.13 -14.62
N PHE A 483 1.11 24.59 -15.88
CA PHE A 483 0.58 23.77 -16.99
C PHE A 483 1.49 22.59 -17.36
N PHE A 484 2.75 22.59 -16.90
CA PHE A 484 3.62 21.44 -16.94
C PHE A 484 3.37 20.58 -15.69
N ASP A 485 2.40 19.68 -15.80
CA ASP A 485 2.02 18.76 -14.73
C ASP A 485 2.94 17.54 -14.72
N VAL A 486 3.82 17.49 -13.72
CA VAL A 486 4.80 16.41 -13.56
C VAL A 486 4.15 15.17 -12.96
N ASN A 487 3.23 15.34 -12.00
CA ASN A 487 2.58 14.22 -11.33
C ASN A 487 1.76 13.44 -12.36
N ALA A 488 0.95 14.15 -13.16
CA ALA A 488 0.20 13.52 -14.25
C ALA A 488 1.10 12.84 -15.30
N ILE A 489 2.33 13.32 -15.54
CA ILE A 489 3.27 12.67 -16.46
C ILE A 489 3.79 11.35 -15.90
N LEU A 490 4.09 11.30 -14.61
CA LEU A 490 4.71 10.17 -13.94
C LEU A 490 3.70 9.10 -13.52
N GLU A 491 2.50 9.50 -13.10
CA GLU A 491 1.41 8.61 -12.65
C GLU A 491 0.50 8.14 -13.80
N GLY A 492 0.74 8.62 -15.04
CA GLY A 492 -0.03 8.18 -16.22
C GLY A 492 -1.35 8.93 -16.44
N GLY A 493 -1.54 10.07 -15.79
CA GLY A 493 -2.69 10.95 -15.96
C GLY A 493 -2.72 11.76 -17.28
N SER A 494 -3.73 12.64 -17.41
CA SER A 494 -3.91 13.49 -18.59
C SER A 494 -3.05 14.75 -18.53
N PHE A 495 -1.83 14.70 -19.10
CA PHE A 495 -0.90 15.84 -19.14
C PHE A 495 -0.89 16.64 -20.46
N LEU A 496 -1.45 16.06 -21.55
CA LEU A 496 -1.32 16.64 -22.89
C LEU A 496 -2.00 18.02 -23.03
N GLY A 497 -3.11 18.25 -22.34
CA GLY A 497 -3.85 19.51 -22.39
C GLY A 497 -3.01 20.72 -21.95
N GLY A 498 -2.32 20.59 -20.81
CA GLY A 498 -1.43 21.62 -20.28
C GLY A 498 -0.25 21.90 -21.21
N LEU A 499 0.36 20.86 -21.78
CA LEU A 499 1.46 21.01 -22.74
C LEU A 499 1.03 21.72 -24.03
N LEU A 500 -0.18 21.43 -24.53
CA LEU A 500 -0.73 22.13 -25.70
C LEU A 500 -0.96 23.61 -25.41
N ILE A 501 -1.44 23.96 -24.22
CA ILE A 501 -1.60 25.36 -23.78
C ILE A 501 -0.24 26.07 -23.76
N LEU A 502 0.81 25.44 -23.21
CA LEU A 502 2.16 26.00 -23.21
C LEU A 502 2.69 26.27 -24.62
N LEU A 503 2.57 25.28 -25.51
CA LEU A 503 2.98 25.42 -26.90
C LEU A 503 2.18 26.50 -27.64
N LEU A 504 0.87 26.64 -27.34
CA LEU A 504 0.02 27.69 -27.87
C LEU A 504 0.48 29.07 -27.40
N ILE A 505 0.77 29.24 -26.10
CA ILE A 505 1.31 30.50 -25.54
C ILE A 505 2.62 30.85 -26.26
N GLY A 506 3.53 29.89 -26.41
CA GLY A 506 4.77 30.07 -27.16
C GLY A 506 4.52 30.51 -28.61
N ALA A 507 3.67 29.78 -29.34
CA ALA A 507 3.35 30.09 -30.73
C ALA A 507 2.75 31.49 -30.91
N VAL A 508 1.79 31.86 -30.05
CA VAL A 508 1.14 33.18 -30.08
C VAL A 508 2.14 34.29 -29.78
N THR A 509 2.94 34.15 -28.72
CA THR A 509 3.90 35.19 -28.32
C THR A 509 5.04 35.37 -29.34
N TYR A 510 5.57 34.30 -29.91
CA TYR A 510 6.52 34.38 -31.03
C TYR A 510 5.92 35.05 -32.28
N ALA A 511 4.69 34.68 -32.65
CA ALA A 511 4.00 35.27 -33.80
C ALA A 511 3.75 36.77 -33.60
N LEU A 512 3.26 37.17 -32.42
CA LEU A 512 3.09 38.58 -32.05
C LEU A 512 4.42 39.34 -32.07
N GLY A 513 5.50 38.73 -31.58
CA GLY A 513 6.85 39.32 -31.63
C GLY A 513 7.30 39.61 -33.05
N ILE A 514 7.06 38.70 -34.00
CA ILE A 514 7.34 38.92 -35.43
C ILE A 514 6.52 40.08 -35.97
N LEU A 515 5.21 40.09 -35.73
CA LEU A 515 4.29 41.10 -36.27
C LEU A 515 4.60 42.51 -35.75
N ILE A 516 4.89 42.62 -34.46
CA ILE A 516 5.21 43.89 -33.81
C ILE A 516 6.52 44.44 -34.36
N PHE A 517 7.59 43.63 -34.42
CA PHE A 517 8.88 44.12 -34.88
C PHE A 517 8.88 44.50 -36.37
N ASP A 518 8.12 43.80 -37.21
CA ASP A 518 8.06 44.09 -38.66
C ASP A 518 7.50 45.49 -38.93
N LYS A 519 6.54 45.95 -38.11
CA LYS A 519 5.90 47.26 -38.22
C LYS A 519 6.52 48.34 -37.33
N LYS A 520 7.56 48.00 -36.56
CA LYS A 520 8.13 48.87 -35.52
C LYS A 520 8.98 49.99 -36.11
N ASP A 521 8.81 51.20 -35.58
CA ASP A 521 9.75 52.29 -35.82
C ASP A 521 10.99 52.11 -34.95
N LEU A 522 12.14 51.99 -35.61
CA LEU A 522 13.41 51.77 -34.96
C LEU A 522 14.13 53.13 -34.85
N PRO A 523 14.50 53.57 -33.63
CA PRO A 523 15.39 54.72 -33.45
C PRO A 523 16.80 54.26 -33.82
N LEU A 524 17.10 54.24 -35.12
CA LEU A 524 18.40 53.82 -35.68
C LEU A 524 19.32 55.01 -35.86
#